data_AF-A0A5Q0U088-F1
#
_entry.id   AF-A0A5Q0U088-F1
#
_cell.length_a   1.000
_cell.length_b   1.000
_cell.length_c   1.000
_cell.angle_alpha   90.00
_cell.angle_beta   90.00
_cell.angle_gamma   90.00
#
_symmetry.space_group_name_H-M   'P 1'
#
loop_
_entity.id
_entity.type
_entity.pdbx_description
1 polymer ?
#
loop_
_entity_poly.entity_id
_entity_poly.type
_entity_poly.pdbx_seq_one_letter_code
_entity_poly.pdbx_strand_id
1 'polypeptide(L)'
;MANNKSAVKRIKINKRNRISNRYYKTSVRTLTKLFFKNLKLSKEDQTTESKEKLRTILNSIYSFLDKGTKKNVFHKNTAARQKARLASHLATYSKTTT
;
A
#
# COMPACT_ATOMS: atom_id res chain seq x y z
N MET A 1 -16.78 -28.91 11.96
CA MET A 1 -15.53 -28.97 12.78
C MET A 1 -14.39 -29.52 11.94
N ALA A 2 -13.14 -29.29 12.33
CA ALA A 2 -12.00 -29.92 11.66
C ALA A 2 -11.79 -31.31 12.25
N ASN A 3 -12.18 -32.34 11.51
CA ASN A 3 -12.22 -33.71 12.00
C ASN A 3 -10.86 -34.44 11.87
N ASN A 4 -9.92 -33.88 11.09
CA ASN A 4 -8.57 -34.42 10.89
C ASN A 4 -7.52 -33.50 11.52
N LYS A 5 -6.47 -34.07 12.12
CA LYS A 5 -5.28 -33.36 12.64
C LYS A 5 -4.68 -32.39 11.62
N SER A 6 -4.63 -32.80 10.34
CA SER A 6 -4.15 -31.95 9.24
C SER A 6 -5.01 -30.70 9.05
N ALA A 7 -6.34 -30.84 9.14
CA ALA A 7 -7.29 -29.75 9.02
C ALA A 7 -7.17 -28.75 10.19
N VAL A 8 -7.06 -29.25 11.42
CA VAL A 8 -6.84 -28.39 12.61
C VAL A 8 -5.56 -27.58 12.46
N LYS A 9 -4.47 -28.19 12.00
CA LYS A 9 -3.20 -27.52 11.71
C LYS A 9 -3.36 -26.43 10.65
N ARG A 10 -4.05 -26.73 9.53
CA ARG A 10 -4.31 -25.74 8.47
C ARG A 10 -5.10 -24.53 8.98
N ILE A 11 -6.11 -24.74 9.82
CA ILE A 11 -6.87 -23.64 10.44
C ILE A 11 -5.96 -22.73 11.27
N LYS A 12 -5.09 -23.30 12.12
CA LYS A 12 -4.16 -22.52 12.96
C LYS A 12 -3.19 -21.69 12.10
N ILE A 13 -2.60 -22.31 11.06
CA ILE A 13 -1.70 -21.62 10.12
C ILE A 13 -2.43 -20.49 9.39
N ASN A 14 -3.64 -20.75 8.89
CA ASN A 14 -4.43 -19.76 8.16
C ASN A 14 -4.82 -18.57 9.06
N LYS A 15 -5.18 -18.81 10.33
CA LYS A 15 -5.47 -17.75 11.29
C LYS A 15 -4.24 -16.84 11.50
N ARG A 16 -3.07 -17.44 11.73
CA ARG A 16 -1.80 -16.71 11.89
C ARG A 16 -1.48 -15.88 10.64
N ASN A 17 -1.48 -16.51 9.47
CA ASN A 17 -1.15 -15.86 8.21
C ASN A 17 -2.17 -14.75 7.87
N ARG A 18 -3.45 -14.94 8.18
CA ARG A 18 -4.50 -13.93 7.98
C ARG A 18 -4.21 -12.66 8.77
N ILE A 19 -3.79 -12.77 10.03
CA ILE A 19 -3.48 -11.61 10.88
C ILE A 19 -2.27 -10.85 10.31
N SER A 20 -1.18 -11.55 10.00
CA SER A 20 0.01 -10.93 9.40
C SER A 20 -0.29 -10.28 8.04
N ASN A 21 -1.02 -10.98 7.16
CA ASN A 21 -1.38 -10.46 5.84
C ASN A 21 -2.33 -9.26 5.94
N ARG A 22 -3.25 -9.27 6.93
CA ARG A 22 -4.17 -8.16 7.17
C ARG A 22 -3.40 -6.88 7.42
N TYR A 23 -2.40 -6.90 8.31
CA TYR A 23 -1.61 -5.71 8.64
C TYR A 23 -1.02 -5.03 7.40
N TYR A 24 -0.30 -5.77 6.54
CA TYR A 24 0.27 -5.21 5.32
C TYR A 24 -0.81 -4.67 4.36
N LYS A 25 -1.90 -5.43 4.16
CA LYS A 25 -3.00 -5.02 3.26
C LYS A 25 -3.71 -3.77 3.77
N THR A 26 -3.99 -3.68 5.06
CA THR A 26 -4.66 -2.52 5.65
C THR A 26 -3.75 -1.30 5.67
N SER A 27 -2.47 -1.45 6.01
CA SER A 27 -1.51 -0.33 6.01
C SER A 27 -1.36 0.28 4.63
N VAL A 28 -1.17 -0.54 3.59
CA VAL A 28 -1.12 -0.06 2.19
C VAL A 28 -2.42 0.65 1.80
N ARG A 29 -3.58 0.09 2.15
CA ARG A 29 -4.90 0.71 1.85
C ARG A 29 -5.04 2.07 2.54
N THR A 30 -4.69 2.17 3.82
CA THR A 30 -4.78 3.40 4.60
C THR A 30 -3.83 4.46 4.06
N LEU A 31 -2.56 4.13 3.81
CA LEU A 31 -1.58 5.06 3.25
C LEU A 31 -1.98 5.52 1.85
N THR A 32 -2.54 4.63 1.02
CA THR A 32 -3.06 4.99 -0.31
C THR A 32 -4.21 6.00 -0.21
N LYS A 33 -5.14 5.81 0.73
CA LYS A 33 -6.21 6.80 0.98
C LYS A 33 -5.65 8.14 1.44
N LEU A 34 -4.68 8.10 2.35
CA LEU A 34 -3.99 9.30 2.84
C LEU A 34 -3.27 10.03 1.71
N PHE A 35 -2.59 9.31 0.82
CA PHE A 35 -1.94 9.86 -0.36
C PHE A 35 -2.93 10.64 -1.24
N PHE A 36 -4.07 10.04 -1.58
CA PHE A 36 -5.09 10.73 -2.39
C PHE A 36 -5.72 11.92 -1.68
N LYS A 37 -5.90 11.86 -0.35
CA LYS A 37 -6.36 13.02 0.43
C LYS A 37 -5.37 14.18 0.34
N ASN A 38 -4.08 13.91 0.55
CA ASN A 38 -3.03 14.93 0.47
C ASN A 38 -2.87 15.47 -0.96
N LEU A 39 -3.03 14.62 -1.98
CA LEU A 39 -2.95 15.03 -3.37
C LEU A 39 -4.06 16.03 -3.70
N LYS A 40 -5.27 15.84 -3.15
CA LYS A 40 -6.37 16.82 -3.28
C LYS A 40 -6.03 18.14 -2.57
N LEU A 41 -5.56 18.08 -1.33
CA LEU A 41 -5.19 19.29 -0.57
C LEU A 41 -4.04 20.07 -1.22
N SER A 42 -3.05 19.38 -1.79
CA SER A 42 -1.96 20.04 -2.52
C SER A 42 -2.39 20.75 -3.79
N LYS A 43 -3.57 20.43 -4.35
CA LYS A 43 -4.13 21.19 -5.49
C LYS A 43 -4.56 22.59 -5.07
N GLU A 44 -4.99 22.74 -3.81
CA GLU A 44 -5.47 23.99 -3.25
C GLU A 44 -4.28 24.86 -2.80
N ASP A 45 -3.29 24.24 -2.13
CA ASP A 45 -2.09 24.94 -1.62
C ASP A 45 -0.78 24.31 -2.14
N GLN A 46 -0.12 24.97 -3.10
CA GLN A 46 1.12 24.50 -3.74
C GLN A 46 2.40 24.78 -2.92
N THR A 47 2.35 24.58 -1.61
CA THR A 47 3.52 24.80 -0.74
C THR A 47 4.57 23.69 -0.90
N THR A 48 5.84 24.03 -0.71
CA THR A 48 6.97 23.09 -0.71
C THR A 48 6.79 21.96 0.32
N GLU A 49 6.28 22.26 1.51
CA GLU A 49 5.99 21.26 2.54
C GLU A 49 4.98 20.19 2.09
N SER A 50 3.95 20.60 1.34
CA SER A 50 2.92 19.70 0.84
C SER A 50 3.51 18.65 -0.12
N LYS A 51 4.47 19.07 -0.95
CA LYS A 51 5.21 18.19 -1.87
C LYS A 51 6.09 17.19 -1.11
N GLU A 52 6.74 17.62 -0.03
CA GLU A 52 7.54 16.74 0.82
C GLU A 52 6.67 15.70 1.54
N LYS A 53 5.54 16.13 2.13
CA LYS A 53 4.56 15.23 2.77
C LYS A 53 4.04 14.16 1.79
N LEU A 54 3.79 14.52 0.53
CA LEU A 54 3.40 13.55 -0.50
C LEU A 54 4.52 12.54 -0.80
N ARG A 55 5.77 13.00 -0.91
CA ARG A 55 6.93 12.13 -1.15
C ARG A 55 7.16 11.16 0.01
N THR A 56 7.05 11.60 1.26
CA THR A 56 7.24 10.72 2.44
C THR A 56 6.15 9.63 2.52
N ILE A 57 4.90 9.98 2.23
CA ILE A 57 3.80 9.01 2.14
C ILE A 57 4.07 8.00 1.01
N LEU A 58 4.47 8.47 -0.17
CA LEU A 58 4.76 7.59 -1.31
C LEU A 58 5.89 6.60 -0.99
N ASN A 59 6.99 7.09 -0.39
CA ASN A 59 8.10 6.24 0.04
C ASN A 59 7.66 5.19 1.07
N SER A 60 6.78 5.58 2.00
CA SER A 60 6.20 4.66 2.97
C SER A 60 5.37 3.56 2.29
N ILE A 61 4.52 3.91 1.31
CA ILE A 61 3.74 2.94 0.53
C ILE A 61 4.66 1.95 -0.18
N TYR A 62 5.71 2.43 -0.84
CA TYR A 62 6.68 1.56 -1.55
C TYR A 62 7.38 0.61 -0.58
N SER A 63 7.82 1.10 0.58
CA SER A 63 8.42 0.27 1.62
C SER A 63 7.48 -0.86 2.07
N PHE A 64 6.21 -0.57 2.32
CA PHE A 64 5.24 -1.59 2.74
C PHE A 64 4.91 -2.60 1.62
N LEU A 65 4.82 -2.15 0.37
CA LEU A 65 4.59 -3.02 -0.78
C LEU A 65 5.76 -3.99 -0.99
N ASP A 66 6.99 -3.51 -0.90
CA ASP A 66 8.18 -4.34 -1.12
C ASP A 66 8.40 -5.31 0.04
N LYS A 67 8.27 -4.85 1.28
CA LYS A 67 8.28 -5.72 2.46
C LYS A 67 7.17 -6.77 2.40
N GLY A 68 5.98 -6.40 1.95
CA GLY A 68 4.85 -7.31 1.76
C GLY A 68 5.09 -8.32 0.64
N THR A 69 5.77 -7.93 -0.44
CA THR A 69 6.14 -8.81 -1.54
C THR A 69 7.20 -9.83 -1.11
N LYS A 70 8.24 -9.39 -0.40
CA LYS A 70 9.27 -10.29 0.20
C LYS A 70 8.65 -11.32 1.14
N LYS A 71 7.58 -10.96 1.84
CA LYS A 71 6.84 -11.85 2.76
C LYS A 71 5.70 -12.63 2.08
N ASN A 72 5.62 -12.65 0.75
CA ASN A 72 4.58 -13.34 -0.03
C ASN A 72 3.14 -12.91 0.30
N VAL A 73 2.95 -11.69 0.82
CA VAL A 73 1.61 -11.13 1.07
C VAL A 73 1.00 -10.57 -0.21
N PHE A 74 1.84 -10.00 -1.08
CA PHE A 74 1.47 -9.49 -2.40
C PHE A 74 2.25 -10.24 -3.47
N HIS A 75 1.59 -10.53 -4.59
CA HIS A 75 2.28 -11.00 -5.78
C HIS A 75 3.10 -9.84 -6.39
N LYS A 76 4.28 -10.15 -6.95
CA LYS A 76 5.19 -9.17 -7.56
C LYS A 76 4.50 -8.23 -8.55
N ASN A 77 3.64 -8.77 -9.41
CA ASN A 77 2.90 -7.97 -10.40
C ASN A 77 1.87 -7.04 -9.75
N THR A 78 1.26 -7.44 -8.63
CA THR A 78 0.30 -6.60 -7.91
C THR A 78 1.00 -5.41 -7.28
N ALA A 79 2.18 -5.63 -6.68
CA ALA A 79 3.00 -4.55 -6.15
C ALA A 79 3.47 -3.59 -7.25
N ALA A 80 3.98 -4.12 -8.37
CA ALA A 80 4.42 -3.32 -9.51
C ALA A 80 3.29 -2.47 -10.11
N ARG A 81 2.11 -3.06 -10.34
CA ARG A 81 0.92 -2.32 -10.83
C ARG A 81 0.52 -1.19 -9.88
N GLN A 82 0.57 -1.44 -8.57
CA GLN A 82 0.20 -0.43 -7.58
C GLN A 82 1.19 0.73 -7.53
N LYS A 83 2.49 0.44 -7.64
CA LYS A 83 3.54 1.47 -7.77
C LYS A 83 3.36 2.31 -9.03
N ALA A 84 3.19 1.65 -10.18
CA ALA A 84 2.97 2.32 -11.46
C ALA A 84 1.75 3.27 -11.40
N ARG A 85 0.63 2.81 -10.84
CA ARG A 85 -0.57 3.64 -10.70
C ARG A 85 -0.33 4.91 -9.88
N LEU A 86 0.36 4.81 -8.75
CA LEU A 86 0.65 5.97 -7.89
C LEU A 86 1.60 6.95 -8.58
N ALA A 87 2.64 6.43 -9.25
CA ALA A 87 3.57 7.24 -10.03
C ALA A 87 2.86 7.98 -11.16
N SER A 88 1.96 7.32 -11.90
CA SER A 88 1.17 7.97 -12.96
C SER A 88 0.31 9.12 -12.42
N HIS A 89 -0.34 8.96 -11.26
CA HIS A 89 -1.15 10.04 -10.69
C HIS A 89 -0.31 11.26 -10.31
N LEU A 90 0.91 11.04 -9.81
CA LEU A 90 1.83 12.13 -9.49
C LEU A 90 2.35 12.82 -10.76
N ALA A 91 2.69 12.04 -11.79
CA ALA A 91 3.14 12.57 -13.08
C ALA A 91 2.05 13.36 -13.82
N THR A 92 0.79 12.91 -13.78
CA THR A 92 -0.34 13.68 -14.32
C THR A 92 -0.48 15.00 -13.58
N TYR A 93 -0.35 15.00 -12.25
CA TYR A 93 -0.45 16.20 -11.42
C TYR A 93 0.62 17.24 -11.75
N SER A 94 1.88 16.82 -11.91
CA SER A 94 2.98 17.74 -12.27
C SER A 94 2.80 18.38 -13.65
N LYS A 95 2.21 17.66 -14.61
CA LYS A 95 1.96 18.17 -15.95
C LYS A 95 0.86 19.23 -15.99
N THR A 96 -0.20 19.07 -15.20
CA THR A 96 -1.29 20.07 -15.11
C THR A 96 -0.89 21.38 -14.46
N THR A 97 0.27 21.44 -13.80
CA THR A 97 0.76 22.63 -13.10
C THR A 97 1.84 23.40 -13.89
N THR A 98 2.20 22.93 -15.08
CA THR A 98 3.07 23.62 -16.06
C THR A 98 2.19 24.22 -17.15
#